data_AF-A0A7S4CGN2-F1
#
_entry.id   AF-A0A7S4CGN2-F1
#
_cell.length_a   1.000
_cell.length_b   1.000
_cell.length_c   1.000
_cell.angle_alpha   90.00
_cell.angle_beta   90.00
_cell.angle_gamma   90.00
#
_symmetry.space_group_name_H-M   'P 1'
#
loop_
_entity.id
_entity.type
_entity.pdbx_description
1 polymer ?
#
loop_
_entity_poly.entity_id
_entity_poly.type
_entity_poly.pdbx_seq_one_letter_code
_entity_poly.pdbx_strand_id
1 'polypeptide(L)'
;ESLINGIYHEKQRLALCAVHALNNLFQRHVFSSSALDDIAYGLTPQATFSFNPHKSVWGIGNYDVNVVEKALDTVGCSLKWLKQTQDVQALDLDKYVGLLLNITTIPQNVWQSMKGKISGVDSHWVAVTRISGVWYDLDSKLPRPRELGGTAAFREWLRQQQQAPK
;
A
#
# COMPACT_ATOMS: atom_id res chain seq x y z
N GLU A 1 -2.02 -15.20 9.01
CA GLU A 1 -3.12 -14.30 9.37
C GLU A 1 -3.28 -14.27 10.88
N SER A 2 -3.57 -13.11 11.47
CA SER A 2 -3.81 -13.01 12.90
C SER A 2 -4.77 -11.86 13.20
N LEU A 3 -5.85 -12.14 13.94
CA LEU A 3 -6.60 -11.10 14.60
C LEU A 3 -5.80 -10.66 15.83
N ILE A 4 -5.37 -9.41 15.85
CA ILE A 4 -4.67 -8.81 17.00
C ILE A 4 -5.64 -7.86 17.66
N ASN A 5 -6.13 -8.21 18.85
CA ASN A 5 -7.17 -7.45 19.55
C ASN A 5 -8.44 -7.21 18.71
N GLY A 6 -8.84 -8.20 17.91
CA GLY A 6 -10.01 -8.09 17.01
C GLY A 6 -9.76 -7.32 15.71
N ILE A 7 -8.55 -6.77 15.50
CA ILE A 7 -8.16 -6.11 14.26
C ILE A 7 -7.48 -7.13 13.34
N TYR A 8 -7.90 -7.16 12.09
CA TYR A 8 -7.28 -8.00 11.08
C TYR A 8 -5.94 -7.40 10.66
N HIS A 9 -4.87 -8.17 10.82
CA HIS A 9 -3.51 -7.75 10.47
C HIS A 9 -2.70 -8.89 9.85
N GLU A 10 -2.38 -8.75 8.57
CA GLU A 10 -1.38 -9.54 7.86
C GLU A 10 0.00 -8.89 7.99
N LYS A 11 0.95 -9.71 8.46
CA LYS A 11 2.37 -9.35 8.52
C LYS A 11 3.05 -9.69 7.21
N GLN A 12 3.99 -8.84 6.80
CA GLN A 12 4.68 -8.97 5.53
C GLN A 12 5.43 -10.29 5.46
N ARG A 13 5.28 -10.97 4.32
CA ARG A 13 6.15 -12.07 3.90
C ARG A 13 6.71 -11.74 2.53
N LEU A 14 8.02 -11.91 2.37
CA LEU A 14 8.72 -11.64 1.10
C LEU A 14 8.42 -10.20 0.59
N ALA A 15 8.31 -10.03 -0.72
CA ALA A 15 8.01 -8.77 -1.40
C ALA A 15 6.49 -8.55 -1.63
N LEU A 16 5.61 -9.15 -0.82
CA LEU A 16 4.15 -9.13 -1.01
C LEU A 16 3.44 -7.97 -0.30
N CYS A 17 4.13 -6.84 -0.08
CA CYS A 17 3.58 -5.71 0.67
C CYS A 17 2.22 -5.22 0.13
N ALA A 18 2.00 -5.23 -1.19
CA ALA A 18 0.71 -4.82 -1.78
C ALA A 18 -0.44 -5.78 -1.41
N VAL A 19 -0.19 -7.10 -1.39
CA VAL A 19 -1.20 -8.10 -0.97
C VAL A 19 -1.64 -7.80 0.46
N HIS A 20 -0.66 -7.68 1.36
CA HIS A 20 -0.91 -7.45 2.77
C HIS A 20 -1.54 -6.09 3.03
N ALA A 21 -1.14 -5.05 2.31
CA ALA A 21 -1.75 -3.74 2.40
C ALA A 21 -3.23 -3.78 1.98
N LEU A 22 -3.56 -4.42 0.86
CA LEU A 22 -4.95 -4.56 0.43
C LEU A 22 -5.80 -5.34 1.45
N ASN A 23 -5.31 -6.48 1.93
CA ASN A 23 -6.03 -7.29 2.91
C ASN A 23 -6.21 -6.55 4.25
N ASN A 24 -5.17 -5.83 4.70
CA ASN A 24 -5.24 -4.98 5.88
C ASN A 24 -6.23 -3.82 5.69
N LEU A 25 -6.25 -3.18 4.52
CA LEU A 25 -7.19 -2.11 4.19
C LEU A 25 -8.65 -2.59 4.29
N PHE A 26 -8.94 -3.77 3.74
CA PHE A 26 -10.29 -4.36 3.76
C PHE A 26 -10.62 -5.12 5.04
N GLN A 27 -9.68 -5.20 5.98
CA GLN A 27 -9.82 -5.91 7.26
C GLN A 27 -10.24 -7.38 7.12
N ARG A 28 -9.81 -8.03 6.03
CA ARG A 28 -10.05 -9.46 5.76
C ARG A 28 -9.12 -9.94 4.63
N HIS A 29 -8.99 -11.26 4.49
CA HIS A 29 -8.25 -11.86 3.38
C HIS A 29 -9.09 -11.76 2.10
N VAL A 30 -8.79 -10.78 1.24
CA VAL A 30 -9.48 -10.55 -0.04
C VAL A 30 -8.63 -11.06 -1.20
N PHE A 31 -7.33 -10.82 -1.15
CA PHE A 31 -6.39 -11.09 -2.23
C PHE A 31 -5.30 -12.05 -1.80
N SER A 32 -4.94 -12.97 -2.69
CA SER A 32 -3.73 -13.78 -2.60
C SER A 32 -2.63 -13.19 -3.49
N SER A 33 -1.39 -13.63 -3.30
CA SER A 33 -0.31 -13.32 -4.24
C SER A 33 -0.61 -13.83 -5.65
N SER A 34 -1.23 -15.01 -5.78
CA SER A 34 -1.61 -15.55 -7.09
C SER A 34 -2.63 -14.66 -7.80
N ALA A 35 -3.60 -14.10 -7.07
CA ALA A 35 -4.58 -13.19 -7.65
C ALA A 35 -3.93 -11.90 -8.18
N LEU A 36 -2.98 -11.32 -7.44
CA LEU A 36 -2.24 -10.14 -7.91
C LEU A 36 -1.26 -10.49 -9.06
N ASP A 37 -0.71 -11.71 -9.07
CA ASP A 37 0.09 -12.21 -10.19
C ASP A 37 -0.76 -12.31 -11.46
N ASP A 38 -1.94 -12.92 -11.39
CA ASP A 38 -2.86 -13.04 -12.54
C ASP A 38 -3.23 -11.66 -13.11
N ILE A 39 -3.49 -10.68 -12.23
CA ILE A 39 -3.72 -9.29 -12.62
C ILE A 39 -2.49 -8.72 -13.32
N ALA A 40 -1.29 -8.87 -12.75
CA ALA A 40 -0.06 -8.37 -13.32
C ALA A 40 0.23 -8.96 -14.71
N TYR A 41 -0.03 -10.25 -14.91
CA TYR A 41 0.11 -10.88 -16.23
C TYR A 41 -0.96 -10.42 -17.22
N GLY A 42 -2.20 -10.22 -16.75
CA GLY A 42 -3.28 -9.67 -17.58
C GLY A 42 -3.02 -8.26 -18.09
N LEU A 43 -2.29 -7.43 -17.33
CA LEU A 43 -1.89 -6.08 -17.73
C LEU A 43 -0.80 -6.07 -18.81
N THR A 44 -0.03 -7.15 -18.97
CA THR A 44 0.97 -7.26 -20.04
C THR A 44 0.93 -8.64 -20.69
N PRO A 45 -0.04 -8.91 -21.58
CA PRO A 45 -0.25 -10.23 -22.19
C PRO A 45 0.94 -10.75 -23.01
N GLN A 46 1.84 -9.86 -23.43
CA GLN A 46 3.05 -10.19 -24.20
C GLN A 46 4.30 -10.37 -23.32
N ALA A 47 4.20 -10.13 -22.00
CA ALA A 47 5.32 -10.31 -21.09
C ALA A 47 5.55 -11.79 -20.80
N THR A 48 6.76 -12.28 -21.07
CA THR A 48 7.21 -13.58 -20.57
C THR A 48 7.39 -13.55 -19.04
N PHE A 49 7.35 -14.71 -18.39
CA PHE A 49 7.42 -14.87 -16.91
C PHE A 49 8.51 -14.01 -16.22
N SER A 50 9.67 -13.81 -16.88
CA SER A 50 10.82 -13.06 -16.35
C SER A 50 10.87 -11.56 -16.71
N PHE A 51 9.91 -11.04 -17.47
CA PHE A 51 9.91 -9.66 -17.99
C PHE A 51 8.55 -8.97 -17.84
N ASN A 52 7.91 -9.14 -16.68
CA ASN A 52 6.70 -8.38 -16.37
C ASN A 52 7.08 -7.04 -15.70
N PRO A 53 6.78 -5.87 -16.30
CA PRO A 53 7.14 -4.55 -15.74
C PRO A 53 6.35 -4.20 -14.47
N HIS A 54 5.27 -4.92 -14.16
CA HIS A 54 4.38 -4.67 -13.04
C HIS A 54 4.68 -5.51 -11.79
N LYS A 55 5.73 -6.34 -11.82
CA LYS A 55 6.20 -7.15 -10.68
C LYS A 55 7.72 -7.33 -10.74
N SER A 56 8.33 -7.84 -9.66
CA SER A 56 9.78 -8.05 -9.64
C SER A 56 10.24 -9.04 -10.74
N VAL A 57 11.46 -8.83 -11.25
CA VAL A 57 12.13 -9.67 -12.28
C VAL A 57 12.25 -11.13 -11.85
N TRP A 58 12.25 -11.40 -10.54
CA TRP A 58 12.32 -12.74 -9.98
C TRP A 58 10.95 -13.39 -9.75
N GLY A 59 9.87 -12.79 -10.25
CA GLY A 59 8.54 -13.41 -10.27
C GLY A 59 7.78 -13.35 -8.95
N ILE A 60 8.28 -12.64 -7.91
CA ILE A 60 7.68 -12.61 -6.57
C ILE A 60 7.39 -11.16 -6.16
N GLY A 61 6.12 -10.80 -6.03
CA GLY A 61 5.71 -9.53 -5.41
C GLY A 61 6.19 -8.25 -6.11
N ASN A 62 6.33 -7.18 -5.32
CA ASN A 62 6.64 -5.81 -5.76
C ASN A 62 5.67 -5.30 -6.84
N TYR A 63 4.38 -5.48 -6.57
CA TYR A 63 3.32 -5.02 -7.43
C TYR A 63 3.30 -3.49 -7.50
N ASP A 64 3.25 -2.96 -8.72
CA ASP A 64 3.12 -1.52 -8.94
C ASP A 64 1.68 -1.04 -8.71
N VAL A 65 1.46 0.26 -8.90
CA VAL A 65 0.14 0.86 -8.68
C VAL A 65 -0.92 0.39 -9.67
N ASN A 66 -0.57 -0.03 -10.88
CA ASN A 66 -1.54 -0.48 -11.86
C ASN A 66 -2.16 -1.81 -11.43
N VAL A 67 -1.35 -2.71 -10.86
CA VAL A 67 -1.85 -3.96 -10.27
C VAL A 67 -2.76 -3.67 -9.09
N VAL A 68 -2.37 -2.73 -8.21
CA VAL A 68 -3.18 -2.32 -7.06
C VAL A 68 -4.51 -1.73 -7.51
N GLU A 69 -4.50 -0.80 -8.46
CA GLU A 69 -5.72 -0.19 -9.01
C GLU A 69 -6.63 -1.23 -9.65
N LYS A 70 -6.07 -2.14 -10.44
CA LYS A 70 -6.86 -3.21 -11.06
C LYS A 70 -7.42 -4.20 -10.04
N ALA A 71 -6.69 -4.48 -8.96
CA ALA A 71 -7.19 -5.30 -7.86
C ALA A 71 -8.37 -4.62 -7.16
N LEU A 72 -8.31 -3.30 -6.91
CA LEU A 72 -9.42 -2.54 -6.35
C LEU A 72 -10.68 -2.60 -7.23
N ASP A 73 -10.52 -2.50 -8.55
CA ASP A 73 -11.66 -2.62 -9.49
C ASP A 73 -12.42 -3.94 -9.31
N THR A 74 -11.71 -5.05 -9.06
CA THR A 74 -12.34 -6.38 -8.90
C THR A 74 -13.26 -6.48 -7.69
N VAL A 75 -13.13 -5.55 -6.74
CA VAL A 75 -13.96 -5.46 -5.53
C VAL A 75 -14.83 -4.20 -5.51
N GLY A 76 -15.02 -3.56 -6.67
CA GLY A 76 -15.88 -2.38 -6.82
C GLY A 76 -15.35 -1.12 -6.14
N CYS A 77 -14.04 -1.04 -5.91
CA CYS A 77 -13.37 0.13 -5.32
C CYS A 77 -12.50 0.84 -6.37
N SER A 78 -12.38 2.16 -6.27
CA SER A 78 -11.52 2.95 -7.15
C SER A 78 -10.43 3.67 -6.34
N LEU A 79 -9.24 3.83 -6.92
CA LEU A 79 -8.18 4.63 -6.33
C LEU A 79 -8.41 6.14 -6.60
N LYS A 80 -8.17 6.98 -5.59
CA LYS A 80 -8.09 8.44 -5.77
C LYS A 80 -6.75 8.94 -5.26
N TRP A 81 -5.98 9.54 -6.16
CA TRP A 81 -4.70 10.15 -5.81
C TRP A 81 -4.88 11.36 -4.91
N LEU A 82 -4.34 11.28 -3.70
CA LEU A 82 -4.21 12.42 -2.81
C LEU A 82 -2.97 13.22 -3.20
N LYS A 83 -3.18 14.44 -3.70
CA LYS A 83 -2.06 15.34 -4.03
C LYS A 83 -1.41 15.82 -2.73
N GLN A 84 -0.09 15.96 -2.73
CA GLN A 84 0.66 16.49 -1.57
C GLN A 84 0.22 17.92 -1.19
N THR A 85 -0.27 18.69 -2.16
CA THR A 85 -0.78 20.06 -1.95
C THR A 85 -2.23 20.12 -1.51
N GLN A 86 -2.94 18.98 -1.47
CA GLN A 86 -4.34 18.96 -1.10
C GLN A 86 -4.48 19.08 0.41
N ASP A 87 -5.31 20.01 0.86
CA ASP A 87 -5.62 20.16 2.27
C ASP A 87 -6.37 18.93 2.78
N VAL A 88 -5.66 18.12 3.56
CA VAL A 88 -6.19 16.91 4.17
C VAL A 88 -7.26 17.20 5.20
N GLN A 89 -7.38 18.44 5.71
CA GLN A 89 -8.46 18.84 6.62
C GLN A 89 -9.80 18.95 5.90
N ALA A 90 -9.79 19.30 4.60
CA ALA A 90 -11.00 19.45 3.79
C ALA A 90 -11.52 18.12 3.20
N LEU A 91 -10.76 17.02 3.35
CA LEU A 91 -11.21 15.71 2.89
C LEU A 91 -12.33 15.16 3.76
N ASP A 92 -13.43 14.79 3.11
CA ASP A 92 -14.49 13.97 3.70
C ASP A 92 -14.03 12.51 3.75
N LEU A 93 -13.38 12.14 4.87
CA LEU A 93 -12.76 10.83 5.06
C LEU A 93 -13.77 9.68 5.15
N ASP A 94 -15.05 9.98 5.40
CA ASP A 94 -16.12 8.96 5.49
C ASP A 94 -16.46 8.35 4.13
N LYS A 95 -16.08 9.03 3.03
CA LYS A 95 -16.27 8.54 1.66
C LYS A 95 -15.24 7.50 1.22
N TYR A 96 -14.22 7.22 2.03
CA TYR A 96 -13.12 6.34 1.66
C TYR A 96 -13.05 5.14 2.61
N VAL A 97 -12.75 3.97 2.05
CA VAL A 97 -12.45 2.76 2.84
C VAL A 97 -11.20 2.95 3.71
N GLY A 98 -10.22 3.68 3.19
CA GLY A 98 -8.98 4.01 3.88
C GLY A 98 -7.97 4.60 2.90
N LEU A 99 -6.70 4.61 3.30
CA LEU A 99 -5.59 5.12 2.52
C LEU A 99 -4.60 3.99 2.23
N LEU A 100 -4.05 4.00 1.02
CA LEU A 100 -2.88 3.23 0.64
C LEU A 100 -1.73 4.21 0.43
N LEU A 101 -0.65 4.03 1.19
CA LEU A 101 0.56 4.81 1.08
C LEU A 101 1.60 4.01 0.32
N ASN A 102 2.24 4.63 -0.67
CA ASN A 102 3.41 4.07 -1.31
C ASN A 102 4.66 4.79 -0.79
N ILE A 103 5.40 4.11 0.08
CA ILE A 103 6.57 4.68 0.76
C ILE A 103 7.84 4.16 0.07
N THR A 104 8.64 5.07 -0.48
CA THR A 104 9.96 4.73 -0.99
C THR A 104 10.91 4.48 0.19
N THR A 105 11.54 3.32 0.23
CA THR A 105 12.41 2.90 1.35
C THR A 105 13.84 3.45 1.29
N ILE A 106 14.20 4.15 0.21
CA ILE A 106 15.56 4.67 -0.02
C ILE A 106 15.52 6.22 0.01
N PRO A 107 16.41 6.88 0.79
CA PRO A 107 16.55 8.34 0.78
C PRO A 107 16.79 8.91 -0.62
N GLN A 108 16.20 10.08 -0.94
CA GLN A 108 16.30 10.68 -2.29
C GLN A 108 17.73 10.88 -2.79
N ASN A 109 18.66 11.28 -1.93
CA ASN A 109 20.07 11.46 -2.29
C ASN A 109 20.72 10.14 -2.74
N VAL A 110 20.40 9.04 -2.04
CA VAL A 110 20.87 7.69 -2.37
C VAL A 110 20.22 7.19 -3.65
N TRP A 111 18.92 7.45 -3.85
CA TRP A 111 18.22 7.15 -5.09
C TRP A 111 18.85 7.87 -6.30
N GLN A 112 19.18 9.16 -6.17
CA GLN A 112 19.81 9.92 -7.25
C GLN A 112 21.21 9.40 -7.59
N SER A 113 22.03 9.06 -6.60
CA SER A 113 23.38 8.52 -6.82
C SER A 113 23.40 7.09 -7.37
N MET A 114 22.32 6.32 -7.15
CA MET A 114 22.21 4.92 -7.57
C MET A 114 21.18 4.68 -8.69
N LYS A 115 20.64 5.77 -9.28
CA LYS A 115 19.70 5.73 -10.40
C LYS A 115 20.32 4.97 -11.57
N GLY A 116 19.69 3.87 -11.98
CA GLY A 116 20.19 2.98 -13.04
C GLY A 116 21.24 1.94 -12.62
N LYS A 117 21.65 1.92 -11.34
CA LYS A 117 22.59 0.93 -10.77
C LYS A 117 21.94 -0.06 -9.82
N ILE A 118 20.74 0.26 -9.29
CA ILE A 118 19.94 -0.67 -8.49
C ILE A 118 18.69 -1.03 -9.28
N SER A 119 18.51 -2.33 -9.55
CA SER A 119 17.20 -2.93 -9.80
C SER A 119 16.58 -3.30 -8.45
N GLY A 120 15.30 -3.00 -8.23
CA GLY A 120 14.62 -3.29 -6.95
C GLY A 120 14.60 -2.11 -5.96
N VAL A 121 14.39 -0.89 -6.43
CA VAL A 121 13.97 0.21 -5.53
C VAL A 121 12.57 -0.12 -5.04
N ASP A 122 12.49 -0.74 -3.87
CA ASP A 122 11.24 -1.29 -3.35
C ASP A 122 10.35 -0.19 -2.78
N SER A 123 9.25 0.02 -3.48
CA SER A 123 8.13 0.84 -3.06
C SER A 123 7.30 0.01 -2.07
N HIS A 124 7.13 0.50 -0.84
CA HIS A 124 6.47 -0.23 0.24
C HIS A 124 5.03 0.24 0.40
N TRP A 125 4.07 -0.65 0.14
CA TRP A 125 2.65 -0.37 0.32
C TRP A 125 2.24 -0.52 1.78
N VAL A 126 1.61 0.52 2.32
CA VAL A 126 1.09 0.56 3.70
C VAL A 126 -0.39 0.91 3.66
N ALA A 127 -1.19 0.16 4.42
CA ALA A 127 -2.61 0.48 4.62
C ALA A 127 -2.82 1.29 5.89
N VAL A 128 -3.67 2.30 5.79
CA VAL A 128 -4.17 3.07 6.92
C VAL A 128 -5.69 3.10 6.83
N THR A 129 -6.39 2.55 7.82
CA THR A 129 -7.85 2.45 7.79
C THR A 129 -8.48 2.76 9.14
N ARG A 130 -9.77 3.06 9.13
CA ARG A 130 -10.56 3.38 10.31
C ARG A 130 -11.40 2.18 10.72
N ILE A 131 -11.21 1.73 11.95
CA ILE A 131 -11.89 0.57 12.54
C ILE A 131 -12.58 1.07 13.81
N SER A 132 -13.90 0.92 13.87
CA SER A 132 -14.71 1.35 15.03
C SER A 132 -14.43 2.81 15.47
N GLY A 133 -14.25 3.71 14.50
CA GLY A 133 -14.02 5.14 14.74
C GLY A 133 -12.56 5.53 15.00
N VAL A 134 -11.64 4.57 15.10
CA VAL A 134 -10.22 4.80 15.38
C VAL A 134 -9.38 4.46 14.15
N TRP A 135 -8.41 5.30 13.81
CA TRP A 135 -7.49 5.10 12.70
C TRP A 135 -6.29 4.26 13.13
N TYR A 136 -5.89 3.34 12.26
CA TYR A 136 -4.75 2.46 12.48
C TYR A 136 -3.80 2.50 11.29
N ASP A 137 -2.51 2.62 11.60
CA ASP A 137 -1.43 2.24 10.71
C ASP A 137 -1.27 0.72 10.76
N LEU A 138 -1.54 0.10 9.62
CA LEU A 138 -1.51 -1.33 9.39
C LEU A 138 -0.36 -1.71 8.45
N ASP A 139 0.77 -1.01 8.56
CA ASP A 139 2.01 -1.43 7.94
C ASP A 139 2.28 -2.90 8.29
N SER A 140 2.34 -3.73 7.26
CA SER A 140 2.57 -5.17 7.37
C SER A 140 3.94 -5.51 7.98
N LYS A 141 4.89 -4.57 8.02
CA LYS A 141 6.17 -4.70 8.75
C LYS A 141 6.04 -4.53 10.26
N LEU A 142 4.94 -3.95 10.75
CA LEU A 142 4.73 -3.79 12.19
C LEU A 142 4.33 -5.12 12.84
N PRO A 143 4.80 -5.39 14.07
CA PRO A 143 4.43 -6.60 14.80
C PRO A 143 2.95 -6.62 15.20
N ARG A 144 2.30 -5.45 15.26
CA ARG A 144 0.88 -5.24 15.61
C ARG A 144 0.38 -3.92 14.99
N PRO A 145 -0.93 -3.78 14.76
CA PRO A 145 -1.55 -2.49 14.40
C PRO A 145 -1.10 -1.36 15.31
N ARG A 146 -0.73 -0.23 14.73
CA ARG A 146 -0.38 0.98 15.46
C ARG A 146 -1.53 1.97 15.41
N GLU A 147 -2.08 2.30 16.58
CA GLU A 147 -3.16 3.26 16.70
C GLU A 147 -2.67 4.68 16.38
N LEU A 148 -3.42 5.40 15.53
CA LEU A 148 -3.22 6.81 15.20
C LEU A 148 -4.25 7.72 15.89
N GLY A 149 -5.25 7.12 16.56
CA GLY A 149 -6.31 7.81 17.30
C GLY A 149 -7.54 8.14 16.44
N GLY A 150 -8.38 9.04 16.94
CA GLY A 150 -9.57 9.49 16.21
C GLY A 150 -9.25 10.35 14.99
N THR A 151 -10.27 10.74 14.23
CA THR A 151 -10.12 11.50 12.97
C THR A 151 -9.26 12.77 13.10
N ALA A 152 -9.36 13.53 14.19
CA ALA A 152 -8.56 14.73 14.39
C ALA A 152 -7.06 14.41 14.52
N ALA A 153 -6.71 13.40 15.32
CA ALA A 153 -5.32 12.94 15.48
C ALA A 153 -4.76 12.37 14.17
N PHE A 154 -5.58 11.61 13.44
CA PHE A 154 -5.22 11.08 12.12
C PHE A 154 -4.93 12.19 11.10
N ARG A 155 -5.76 13.25 11.05
CA ARG A 155 -5.53 14.37 10.12
C ARG A 155 -4.22 15.10 10.43
N GLU A 156 -3.88 15.26 11.70
CA GLU A 156 -2.60 15.85 12.11
C GLU A 156 -1.43 14.95 11.71
N TRP A 157 -1.52 13.65 11.96
CA TRP A 157 -0.54 12.68 11.50
C TRP A 157 -0.33 12.73 9.98
N LEU A 158 -1.42 12.76 9.19
CA LEU A 158 -1.34 12.79 7.73
C LEU A 158 -0.71 14.09 7.21
N ARG A 159 -0.98 15.23 7.85
CA ARG A 159 -0.33 16.51 7.53
C ARG A 159 1.19 16.41 7.74
N GLN A 160 1.63 15.81 8.84
CA GLN A 160 3.06 15.61 9.12
C GLN A 160 3.72 14.71 8.06
N GLN A 161 3.03 13.65 7.60
CA GLN A 161 3.53 12.80 6.50
C GLN A 161 3.68 13.58 5.18
N GLN A 162 2.80 14.53 4.88
CA GLN A 162 2.91 15.37 3.67
C GLN A 162 4.07 16.37 3.72
N GLN A 163 4.51 16.77 4.91
CA GLN A 163 5.56 17.77 5.12
C GLN A 163 6.95 17.16 5.31
N ALA A 164 7.04 15.84 5.52
CA ALA A 164 8.31 15.15 5.68
C ALA A 164 9.19 15.31 4.41
N PRO A 165 10.48 15.66 4.55
CA PRO A 165 11.40 15.69 3.42
C PRO A 165 11.55 14.29 2.82
N LYS A 166 11.56 14.21 1.48
CA LYS A 166 11.75 12.96 0.72
C LYS A 166 13.22 12.58 0.61
#